data_AF-X1KCQ6-F1
#
_entry.id   AF-X1KCQ6-F1
#
_cell.length_a   1.000
_cell.length_b   1.000
_cell.length_c   1.000
_cell.angle_alpha   90.00
_cell.angle_beta   90.00
_cell.angle_gamma   90.00
#
_symmetry.space_group_name_H-M   'P 1'
#
loop_
_entity.id
_entity.type
_entity.pdbx_description
1 polymer ?
#
loop_
_entity_poly.entity_id
_entity_poly.type
_entity_poly.pdbx_seq_one_letter_code
_entity_poly.pdbx_strand_id
1 'polypeptide(L)'
;GYKKVKLQEQLICTYSSKRAAKDHKDRERMLKKAREIINGNQKSKAENKKGHKKYIAKQYPDNINPDDYQLVLDKKKIKEDEKFDGYYVIQS
;
A
#
# COMPACT_ATOMS: atom_id res chain seq x y z
N GLY A 1 25.15 1.00 -11.13
CA GLY A 1 24.87 2.45 -10.97
C GLY A 1 23.59 2.80 -11.71
N TYR A 2 22.76 3.68 -11.16
CA TYR A 2 21.52 4.11 -11.82
C TYR A 2 21.83 5.02 -13.02
N LYS A 3 21.20 4.76 -14.17
CA LYS A 3 21.32 5.59 -15.39
C LYS A 3 20.10 6.50 -15.49
N LYS A 4 20.31 7.82 -15.61
CA LYS A 4 19.22 8.75 -15.93
C LYS A 4 18.81 8.55 -17.38
N VAL A 5 17.51 8.36 -17.62
CA VAL A 5 16.91 8.26 -18.96
C VAL A 5 15.86 9.35 -19.06
N LYS A 6 15.83 10.07 -20.19
CA LYS A 6 14.80 11.07 -20.47
C LYS A 6 13.62 10.35 -21.12
N LEU A 7 12.46 10.38 -20.48
CA LEU A 7 11.22 9.87 -21.06
C LEU A 7 10.76 10.84 -22.16
N GLN A 8 10.36 10.30 -23.31
CA GLN A 8 9.80 11.08 -24.43
C GLN A 8 8.28 11.30 -24.29
N GLU A 9 7.65 10.58 -23.38
CA GLU A 9 6.19 10.57 -23.17
C GLU A 9 5.73 11.82 -22.40
N GLN A 10 4.52 12.30 -22.72
CA GLN A 10 3.89 13.36 -21.96
C GLN A 10 2.94 12.75 -20.92
N LEU A 11 3.17 13.08 -19.64
CA LEU A 11 2.28 12.67 -18.56
C LEU A 11 1.45 13.87 -18.14
N ILE A 12 0.13 13.76 -18.31
CA ILE A 12 -0.83 14.74 -17.80
C ILE A 12 -1.28 14.26 -16.42
N CYS A 13 -0.78 14.92 -15.39
CA CYS A 13 -1.14 14.68 -14.00
C CYS A 13 -2.23 15.65 -13.57
N THR A 14 -3.43 15.14 -13.31
CA THR A 14 -4.57 15.94 -12.83
C THR A 14 -4.89 15.62 -11.39
N TYR A 15 -5.41 16.60 -10.66
CA TYR A 15 -5.94 16.44 -9.31
C TYR A 15 -7.43 16.82 -9.27
N SER A 16 -8.22 16.09 -8.48
CA SER A 16 -9.54 16.58 -8.08
C SER A 16 -9.93 16.12 -6.66
N SER A 17 -10.67 16.99 -5.97
CA SER A 17 -11.19 16.70 -4.62
C SER A 17 -12.16 15.51 -4.62
N LYS A 18 -13.00 15.37 -5.66
CA LYS A 18 -13.90 14.21 -5.82
C LYS A 18 -13.11 12.90 -5.91
N ARG A 19 -12.00 12.89 -6.67
CA ARG A 19 -11.13 11.72 -6.78
C ARG A 19 -10.42 11.44 -5.46
N ALA A 20 -9.95 12.47 -4.76
CA ALA A 20 -9.30 12.32 -3.46
C ALA A 20 -10.22 11.63 -2.44
N ALA A 21 -11.47 12.08 -2.34
CA ALA A 21 -12.47 11.48 -1.46
C ALA A 21 -12.76 10.01 -1.82
N LYS A 22 -12.85 9.70 -3.12
CA LYS A 22 -13.06 8.32 -3.59
C LYS A 22 -11.85 7.43 -3.26
N ASP A 23 -10.64 7.87 -3.59
CA ASP A 23 -9.41 7.10 -3.38
C ASP A 23 -9.15 6.86 -1.88
N HIS A 24 -9.42 7.88 -1.05
CA HIS A 24 -9.40 7.74 0.41
C HIS A 24 -10.36 6.65 0.89
N LYS A 25 -11.63 6.68 0.44
CA LYS A 25 -12.64 5.67 0.80
C LYS A 25 -12.23 4.27 0.34
N ASP A 26 -11.66 4.15 -0.85
CA ASP A 26 -11.17 2.88 -1.38
C ASP A 26 -9.97 2.37 -0.56
N ARG A 27 -9.03 3.23 -0.17
CA ARG A 27 -7.94 2.88 0.76
C ARG A 27 -8.48 2.41 2.09
N GLU A 28 -9.39 3.15 2.73
CA GLU A 28 -9.98 2.76 4.02
C GLU A 28 -10.67 1.39 3.95
N ARG A 29 -11.39 1.10 2.84
CA ARG A 29 -11.97 -0.22 2.60
C ARG A 29 -10.91 -1.32 2.52
N MET A 30 -9.77 -1.05 1.89
CA MET A 30 -8.65 -2.00 1.84
C MET A 30 -8.01 -2.18 3.21
N LEU A 31 -7.86 -1.10 3.99
CA LEU A 31 -7.33 -1.18 5.35
C LEU A 31 -8.22 -1.99 6.29
N LYS A 32 -9.55 -1.87 6.16
CA LYS A 32 -10.49 -2.72 6.90
C LYS A 32 -10.22 -4.21 6.65
N LYS A 33 -10.09 -4.63 5.38
CA LYS A 33 -9.77 -6.02 5.03
C LYS A 33 -8.39 -6.46 5.53
N ALA A 34 -7.41 -5.56 5.51
CA ALA A 34 -6.09 -5.86 6.06
C ALA A 34 -6.14 -6.10 7.58
N ARG A 35 -6.92 -5.28 8.31
CA ARG A 35 -7.15 -5.46 9.75
C ARG A 35 -7.85 -6.78 10.06
N GLU A 36 -8.81 -7.21 9.25
CA GLU A 36 -9.46 -8.53 9.41
C GLU A 36 -8.45 -9.70 9.34
N ILE A 37 -7.48 -9.63 8.41
CA ILE A 37 -6.41 -10.64 8.28
C ILE A 37 -5.46 -10.60 9.49
N ILE A 38 -5.08 -9.40 9.93
CA ILE A 38 -4.19 -9.19 11.07
C ILE A 38 -4.83 -9.70 12.37
N ASN A 39 -6.06 -9.26 12.66
CA ASN A 39 -6.79 -9.64 13.87
C ASN A 39 -7.07 -11.14 13.92
N GLY A 40 -7.30 -11.77 12.77
CA GLY A 40 -7.45 -13.23 12.67
C GLY A 40 -6.13 -14.01 12.63
N ASN A 41 -4.98 -13.34 12.71
CA ASN A 41 -3.64 -13.92 12.56
C ASN A 41 -3.51 -14.85 11.33
N GLN A 42 -4.14 -14.49 10.21
CA GLN A 42 -4.24 -15.34 9.03
C GLN A 42 -2.96 -15.26 8.19
N LYS A 43 -1.84 -15.76 8.73
CA LYS A 43 -0.48 -15.68 8.15
C LYS A 43 -0.42 -16.13 6.68
N SER A 44 -1.06 -17.25 6.33
CA SER A 44 -1.11 -17.77 4.95
C SER A 44 -1.76 -16.79 3.96
N LYS A 45 -2.75 -16.00 4.41
CA LYS A 45 -3.37 -14.99 3.55
C LYS A 45 -2.46 -13.78 3.31
N ALA A 46 -1.45 -13.55 4.14
CA ALA A 46 -0.54 -12.41 4.06
C ALA A 46 0.76 -12.68 3.28
N GLU A 47 0.90 -13.85 2.64
CA GLU A 47 2.11 -14.24 1.92
C GLU A 47 2.41 -13.37 0.69
N ASN A 48 1.38 -12.87 0.00
CA ASN A 48 1.54 -11.97 -1.14
C ASN A 48 1.10 -10.55 -0.81
N LYS A 49 1.63 -9.58 -1.56
CA LYS A 49 1.37 -8.14 -1.38
C LYS A 49 0.29 -7.60 -2.33
N LYS A 50 -0.57 -8.44 -2.92
CA LYS A 50 -1.60 -7.98 -3.86
C LYS A 50 -2.81 -7.38 -3.13
N GLY A 51 -3.40 -6.34 -3.71
CA GLY A 51 -4.61 -5.72 -3.17
C GLY A 51 -4.42 -5.20 -1.75
N HIS A 52 -5.35 -5.49 -0.84
CA HIS A 52 -5.34 -4.99 0.54
C HIS A 52 -4.15 -5.51 1.36
N LYS A 53 -3.57 -6.64 0.97
CA LYS A 53 -2.43 -7.25 1.65
C LYS A 53 -1.15 -6.43 1.53
N LYS A 54 -1.08 -5.49 0.58
CA LYS A 54 0.04 -4.54 0.47
C LYS A 54 0.24 -3.69 1.74
N TYR A 55 -0.82 -3.52 2.54
CA TYR A 55 -0.79 -2.77 3.80
C TYR A 55 -0.45 -3.62 5.03
N ILE A 56 -0.06 -4.89 4.85
CA ILE A 56 0.31 -5.78 5.96
C ILE A 56 1.82 -5.97 5.94
N ALA A 57 2.49 -5.69 7.04
CA ALA A 57 3.91 -5.97 7.28
C ALA A 57 4.07 -7.13 8.28
N LYS A 58 5.26 -7.75 8.24
CA LYS A 58 5.67 -8.74 9.24
C LYS A 58 6.57 -8.02 10.24
N GLN A 59 6.22 -8.09 11.51
CA GLN A 59 7.05 -7.63 12.62
C GLN A 59 7.68 -8.85 13.27
N TYR A 60 9.00 -8.90 13.28
CA TYR A 60 9.76 -9.97 13.92
C TYR A 60 10.22 -9.50 15.30
N PRO A 61 10.13 -10.34 16.33
CA PRO A 61 10.75 -10.07 17.62
C PRO A 61 12.28 -10.07 17.47
N ASP A 62 12.96 -9.32 18.34
CA ASP A 62 14.37 -8.97 18.18
C ASP A 62 15.35 -10.14 18.19
N ASN A 63 14.95 -11.37 18.58
CA ASN A 63 15.88 -12.51 18.68
C ASN A 63 15.26 -13.92 18.75
N ILE A 64 14.15 -14.20 18.05
CA ILE A 64 13.57 -15.56 18.02
C ILE A 64 13.13 -15.91 16.60
N ASN A 65 13.40 -17.17 16.22
CA ASN A 65 12.95 -17.92 15.04
C ASN A 65 12.25 -17.11 13.91
N PRO A 66 12.75 -17.12 12.66
CA PRO A 66 12.13 -16.43 11.51
C PRO A 66 10.63 -16.68 11.30
N ASP A 67 10.08 -17.77 11.84
CA ASP A 67 8.65 -18.10 11.74
C ASP A 67 7.77 -17.37 12.77
N ASP A 68 8.38 -16.79 13.81
CA ASP A 68 7.70 -16.14 14.92
C ASP A 68 7.42 -14.65 14.69
N TYR A 69 6.88 -14.32 13.51
CA TYR A 69 6.45 -12.97 13.20
C TYR A 69 4.99 -12.71 13.54
N GLN A 70 4.69 -11.45 13.85
CA GLN A 70 3.33 -10.93 13.95
C GLN A 70 2.98 -10.14 12.69
N LEU A 71 1.70 -10.18 12.31
CA LEU A 71 1.19 -9.33 11.24
C LEU A 71 0.82 -7.96 11.82
N VAL A 72 1.30 -6.89 11.19
CA VAL A 72 1.00 -5.51 11.59
C VAL A 72 0.67 -4.66 10.38
N LEU A 73 0.09 -3.46 10.59
CA LEU A 73 -0.13 -2.53 9.50
C LEU A 73 1.17 -1.86 9.06
N ASP A 74 1.40 -1.83 7.74
CA ASP A 74 2.51 -1.10 7.13
C ASP A 74 2.17 0.40 7.06
N LYS A 75 2.42 1.12 8.17
CA LYS A 75 2.14 2.55 8.29
C LYS A 75 2.90 3.39 7.25
N LYS A 76 4.09 2.95 6.82
CA LYS A 76 4.87 3.69 5.82
C LYS A 76 4.17 3.61 4.47
N LYS A 77 3.75 2.41 4.06
CA LYS A 77 3.04 2.22 2.80
C LYS A 77 1.71 2.96 2.75
N ILE A 78 0.98 2.99 3.87
CA ILE A 78 -0.28 3.73 4.00
C ILE A 78 -0.05 5.23 3.76
N LYS A 79 0.94 5.82 4.44
CA LYS A 79 1.29 7.24 4.28
C LYS A 79 1.79 7.58 2.88
N GLU A 80 2.49 6.66 2.22
CA GLU A 80 2.92 6.85 0.83
C GLU A 80 1.72 6.88 -0.11
N ASP A 81 0.82 5.90 -0.02
CA ASP A 81 -0.34 5.81 -0.91
C ASP A 81 -1.33 6.96 -0.65
N GLU A 82 -1.48 7.42 0.59
CA GLU A 82 -2.30 8.58 0.96
C GLU A 82 -1.91 9.88 0.24
N LYS A 83 -0.62 10.10 -0.03
CA LYS A 83 -0.13 11.29 -0.74
C LYS A 83 -0.64 11.38 -2.18
N PHE A 84 -1.06 10.27 -2.75
CA PHE A 84 -1.49 10.18 -4.15
C PHE A 84 -3.01 10.20 -4.32
N ASP A 85 -3.77 10.32 -3.23
CA ASP A 85 -5.22 10.46 -3.33
C ASP A 85 -5.60 11.67 -4.16
N GLY A 86 -6.47 11.46 -5.14
CA GLY A 86 -6.96 12.55 -5.99
C GLY A 86 -6.13 12.78 -7.23
N TYR A 87 -4.92 12.21 -7.30
CA TYR A 87 -4.10 12.28 -8.51
C TYR A 87 -4.51 11.21 -9.52
N TYR A 88 -4.61 11.63 -10.79
CA TYR A 88 -4.81 10.75 -11.92
C TYR A 88 -3.83 11.13 -13.02
N VAL A 89 -3.09 10.14 -13.52
CA VAL A 89 -2.07 10.31 -14.55
C VAL A 89 -2.58 9.70 -15.85
N ILE A 90 -2.56 10.50 -16.91
CA ILE A 90 -2.84 10.07 -18.28
C ILE A 90 -1.53 10.14 -19.04
N GLN A 91 -1.18 9.05 -19.72
CA GLN A 91 -0.09 9.02 -20.67
C GLN A 91 -0.63 9.47 -22.03
N SER A 92 0.03 10.44 -22.64
CA SER A 92 -0.30 10.99 -23.95
C SER A 92 0.89 10.91 -24.90
#